data_AF-A0A7K4AHZ5-F1
#
_entry.id   AF-A0A7K4AHZ5-F1
#
_cell.length_a   1.000
_cell.length_b   1.000
_cell.length_c   1.000
_cell.angle_alpha   90.00
_cell.angle_beta   90.00
_cell.angle_gamma   90.00
#
_symmetry.space_group_name_H-M   'P 1'
#
loop_
_entity.id
_entity.type
_entity.pdbx_description
1 polymer ?
#
loop_
_entity_poly.entity_id
_entity_poly.type
_entity_poly.pdbx_seq_one_letter_code
_entity_poly.pdbx_strand_id
1 'polypeptide(L)'
;MLKLTAYVSGKVQMAGYRSKVVTIARVFGLKGYVMNLSDSRVKIVAEGHEADLERFLEAIRIKNTLIDVEEIEAEFSGANGSYEEFFKVAGERETDARLDQAADYLKELISAVREGFRDNGSKLDSMGSKLDGMSSFLKEISGKQDQIIDRIDDAREEIVSEVCGMRSDLKSRTEERLQRIESDVTEIKAKMRS
;
A
#
# COMPACT_ATOMS: atom_id res chain seq x y z
N MET A 1 44.54 26.51 24.07
CA MET A 1 43.22 25.83 24.05
C MET A 1 43.07 25.08 25.36
N LEU A 2 41.87 25.08 25.93
CA LEU A 2 41.54 24.36 27.16
C LEU A 2 40.53 23.26 26.85
N LYS A 3 40.46 22.28 27.74
CA LYS A 3 39.42 21.24 27.77
C LYS A 3 38.54 21.47 28.98
N LEU A 4 37.26 21.73 28.75
CA LEU A 4 36.20 21.76 29.74
C LEU A 4 35.62 20.33 29.87
N THR A 5 35.59 19.81 31.09
CA THR A 5 34.79 18.64 31.46
C THR A 5 33.68 19.09 32.39
N ALA A 6 32.43 18.96 31.96
CA ALA A 6 31.27 19.36 32.75
C ALA A 6 30.34 18.18 33.02
N TYR A 7 29.91 18.03 34.27
CA TYR A 7 28.87 17.10 34.71
C TYR A 7 27.61 17.89 35.03
N VAL A 8 26.51 17.56 34.35
CA VAL A 8 25.25 18.28 34.45
C VAL A 8 24.20 17.37 35.09
N SER A 9 23.53 17.85 36.13
CA SER A 9 22.43 17.17 36.82
C SER A 9 21.10 17.94 36.68
N GLY A 10 20.00 17.28 37.03
CA GLY A 10 18.64 17.79 36.91
C GLY A 10 17.81 17.04 35.87
N LYS A 11 16.77 17.69 35.32
CA LYS A 11 15.89 17.13 34.27
C LYS A 11 16.51 17.30 32.88
N VAL A 12 17.62 16.60 32.66
CA VAL A 12 18.48 16.77 31.47
C VAL A 12 18.52 15.56 30.53
N GLN A 13 17.99 14.40 30.95
CA GLN A 13 17.90 13.22 30.09
C GLN A 13 16.52 13.14 29.39
N MET A 14 16.47 12.49 28.22
CA MET A 14 15.27 12.29 27.38
C MET A 14 14.53 13.56 26.88
N ALA A 15 14.95 14.76 27.29
CA ALA A 15 14.33 16.05 26.92
C ALA A 15 15.01 16.78 25.73
N GLY A 16 15.87 16.11 24.97
CA GLY A 16 16.60 16.71 23.84
C GLY A 16 17.78 17.63 24.24
N TYR A 17 18.15 17.67 25.52
CA TYR A 17 19.27 18.47 26.04
C TYR A 17 20.58 18.23 25.28
N ARG A 18 20.98 16.97 25.08
CA ARG A 18 22.20 16.63 24.31
C ARG A 18 22.23 17.25 22.91
N SER A 19 21.09 17.31 22.23
CA SER A 19 20.99 17.92 20.89
C SER A 19 21.21 19.43 20.98
N LYS A 20 20.63 20.10 21.99
CA LYS A 20 20.87 21.53 22.26
C LYS A 20 22.35 21.80 22.55
N VAL A 21 22.98 20.99 23.41
CA VAL A 21 24.41 21.10 23.74
C VAL A 21 25.28 21.00 22.48
N VAL A 22 25.02 20.03 21.59
CA VAL A 22 25.74 19.90 20.31
C VAL A 22 25.54 21.14 19.42
N THR A 23 24.31 21.66 19.30
CA THR A 23 24.05 22.87 18.52
C THR A 23 24.80 24.08 19.07
N ILE A 24 24.77 24.28 20.38
CA ILE A 24 25.45 25.40 21.04
C ILE A 24 26.96 25.26 20.89
N ALA A 25 27.52 24.07 21.08
CA ALA A 25 28.95 23.82 20.91
C ALA A 25 29.43 24.16 19.48
N ARG A 26 28.63 23.81 18.47
CA ARG A 26 28.93 24.15 17.06
C ARG A 26 28.88 25.65 16.79
N VAL A 27 27.95 26.39 17.40
CA VAL A 27 27.87 27.85 17.28
C VAL A 27 29.14 28.52 17.83
N PHE A 28 29.70 27.98 18.91
CA PHE A 28 30.96 28.46 19.50
C PHE A 28 32.22 27.84 18.89
N GLY A 29 32.11 27.02 17.84
CA GLY A 29 33.27 26.38 17.20
C GLY A 29 34.03 25.39 18.10
N LEU A 30 33.38 24.86 19.14
CA LEU A 30 33.98 23.93 20.09
C LEU A 30 34.00 22.50 19.53
N LYS A 31 34.99 21.71 19.95
CA LYS A 31 35.16 20.30 19.57
C LYS A 31 35.02 19.39 20.80
N GLY A 32 34.51 18.18 20.67
CA GLY A 32 34.34 17.29 21.83
C GLY A 32 33.11 16.39 21.76
N TYR A 33 32.54 16.04 22.90
CA TYR A 33 31.37 15.17 22.94
C TYR A 33 30.45 15.41 24.12
N VAL A 34 29.21 14.94 23.98
CA VAL A 34 28.24 14.86 25.07
C VAL A 34 27.68 13.44 25.19
N MET A 35 27.57 12.94 26.42
CA MET A 35 27.02 11.61 26.70
C MET A 35 26.15 11.59 27.95
N ASN A 36 25.18 10.69 27.96
CA ASN A 36 24.42 10.40 29.17
C ASN A 36 25.19 9.41 30.03
N LEU A 37 25.23 9.67 31.34
CA LEU A 37 25.73 8.75 32.34
C LEU A 37 24.58 7.92 32.92
N SER A 38 24.91 6.77 33.52
CA SER A 38 23.96 5.84 34.13
C SER A 38 23.33 6.35 35.43
N ASP A 39 23.94 7.34 36.07
CA ASP A 39 23.49 8.01 37.29
C ASP A 39 22.55 9.20 37.02
N SER A 40 21.93 9.23 35.84
CA SER A 40 21.05 10.29 35.35
C SER A 40 21.73 11.63 35.03
N ARG A 41 23.06 11.77 35.20
CA ARG A 41 23.80 12.98 34.78
C ARG A 41 24.14 12.97 33.29
N VAL A 42 24.58 14.11 32.78
CA VAL A 42 25.13 14.28 31.43
C VAL A 42 26.57 14.74 31.54
N LYS A 43 27.49 14.01 30.92
CA LYS A 43 28.89 14.41 30.80
C LYS A 43 29.12 15.13 29.48
N ILE A 44 29.76 16.28 29.56
CA ILE A 44 30.14 17.11 28.42
C ILE A 44 31.65 17.28 28.46
N VAL A 45 32.32 17.02 27.34
CA VAL A 45 33.72 17.36 27.14
C VAL A 45 33.80 18.30 25.94
N ALA A 46 34.37 19.48 26.13
CA ALA A 46 34.54 20.48 25.08
C ALA A 46 35.97 21.03 25.08
N GLU A 47 36.56 21.18 23.92
CA GLU A 47 37.87 21.78 23.70
C GLU A 47 37.72 23.05 22.86
N GLY A 48 38.40 24.13 23.26
CA GLY A 48 38.29 25.42 22.60
C GLY A 48 39.12 26.53 23.25
N HIS A 49 38.82 27.77 22.87
CA HIS A 49 39.33 28.95 23.58
C HIS A 49 38.57 29.15 24.90
N GLU A 50 39.27 29.63 25.92
CA GLU A 50 38.71 29.82 27.27
C GLU A 50 37.42 30.66 27.25
N ALA A 51 37.45 31.81 26.57
CA ALA A 51 36.28 32.68 26.43
C ALA A 51 35.08 31.99 25.77
N ASP A 52 35.30 31.10 24.80
CA ASP A 52 34.22 30.36 24.15
C ASP A 52 33.67 29.23 25.05
N LEU A 53 34.54 28.60 25.84
CA LEU A 53 34.15 27.58 26.81
C LEU A 53 33.34 28.15 27.97
N GLU A 54 33.70 29.34 28.46
CA GLU A 54 32.94 30.05 29.50
C GLU A 54 31.53 30.42 29.00
N ARG A 55 31.45 31.01 27.79
CA ARG A 55 30.16 31.35 27.17
C ARG A 55 29.32 30.11 26.88
N PHE A 56 29.96 29.01 26.50
CA PHE A 56 29.30 27.73 26.32
C PHE A 56 28.73 27.19 27.64
N LEU A 57 29.49 27.26 28.73
CA LEU A 57 29.06 26.82 30.06
C LEU A 57 27.82 27.58 30.55
N GLU A 58 27.74 28.89 30.27
CA GLU A 58 26.55 29.68 30.54
C GLU A 58 25.37 29.28 29.65
N ALA A 59 25.60 29.11 28.34
CA ALA A 59 24.56 28.80 27.36
C ALA A 59 23.91 27.43 27.59
N ILE A 60 24.64 26.47 28.17
CA ILE A 60 24.09 25.14 28.48
C ILE A 60 23.28 25.10 29.78
N ARG A 61 23.23 26.17 30.59
CA ARG A 61 22.32 26.32 31.74
C ARG A 61 20.88 26.60 31.28
N ILE A 62 20.29 25.62 30.61
CA ILE A 62 18.96 25.72 30.02
C ILE A 62 17.90 25.46 31.08
N LYS A 63 16.95 26.39 31.20
CA LYS A 63 15.77 26.24 32.05
C LYS A 63 14.48 26.53 31.27
N ASN A 64 13.69 25.49 31.03
CA ASN A 64 12.38 25.54 30.40
C ASN A 64 11.48 24.39 30.89
N THR A 65 10.28 24.25 30.35
CA THR A 65 9.30 23.24 30.78
C THR A 65 9.75 21.79 30.59
N LEU A 66 10.64 21.53 29.63
CA LEU A 66 11.12 20.20 29.29
C LEU A 66 12.52 19.90 29.87
N ILE A 67 13.37 20.92 29.98
CA ILE A 67 14.76 20.84 30.44
C ILE A 67 14.93 21.76 31.64
N ASP A 68 15.36 21.20 32.78
CA ASP A 68 15.74 21.99 33.96
C ASP A 68 17.12 21.54 34.43
N VAL A 69 18.13 22.39 34.18
CA VAL A 69 19.49 22.17 34.66
C VAL A 69 19.59 22.69 36.09
N GLU A 70 19.82 21.78 37.03
CA GLU A 70 19.92 22.11 38.46
C GLU A 70 21.34 22.51 38.84
N GLU A 71 22.32 21.72 38.43
CA GLU A 71 23.73 21.94 38.77
C GLU A 71 24.64 21.56 37.61
N ILE A 72 25.75 22.30 37.51
CA ILE A 72 26.84 22.01 36.58
C ILE A 72 28.17 22.05 37.35
N GLU A 73 28.82 20.90 37.46
CA GLU A 73 30.18 20.77 37.97
C GLU A 73 31.13 20.84 36.78
N ALA A 74 31.99 21.86 36.72
CA ALA A 74 32.88 22.10 35.58
C ALA A 74 34.35 22.15 36.00
N GLU A 75 35.19 21.45 35.25
CA GLU A 75 36.64 21.42 35.43
C GLU A 75 37.36 21.78 34.11
N PHE A 76 38.36 22.65 34.19
CA PHE A 76 39.21 23.02 33.06
C PHE A 76 40.57 22.32 33.17
N SER A 77 41.03 21.75 32.07
CA SER A 77 42.35 21.14 31.96
C SER A 77 43.03 21.52 30.64
N GLY A 78 44.28 21.08 30.43
CA GLY A 78 44.93 21.16 29.12
C GLY A 78 44.12 20.43 28.05
N ALA A 79 43.98 21.04 26.87
CA ALA A 79 43.40 20.39 25.70
C ALA A 79 44.41 19.41 25.09
N ASN A 80 43.94 18.22 24.72
CA ASN A 80 44.77 17.23 24.03
C ASN A 80 44.61 17.31 22.51
N GLY A 81 43.68 18.14 22.00
CA GLY A 81 43.44 18.30 20.57
C GLY A 81 42.93 17.02 19.90
N SER A 82 42.25 16.16 20.66
CA SER A 82 41.89 14.81 20.22
C SER A 82 40.55 14.73 19.49
N TYR A 83 39.87 15.85 19.31
CA TYR A 83 38.54 15.92 18.70
C TYR A 83 38.58 16.81 17.46
N GLU A 84 37.95 16.36 16.38
CA GLU A 84 37.79 17.16 15.15
C GLU A 84 36.45 17.88 15.06
N GLU A 85 35.42 17.31 15.68
CA GLU A 85 34.07 17.86 15.72
C GLU A 85 33.42 17.66 17.09
N PHE A 86 32.25 18.26 17.29
CA PHE A 86 31.41 18.02 18.45
C PHE A 86 30.29 17.00 18.13
N PHE A 87 30.29 15.86 18.82
CA PHE A 87 29.36 14.75 18.54
C PHE A 87 28.67 14.20 19.80
N LYS A 88 27.62 13.40 19.58
CA LYS A 88 26.85 12.74 20.64
C LYS A 88 27.32 11.31 20.81
N VAL A 89 27.62 10.89 22.03
CA VAL A 89 27.95 9.50 22.37
C VAL A 89 26.77 8.85 23.09
N ALA A 90 26.42 7.63 22.67
CA ALA A 90 25.46 6.79 23.38
C ALA A 90 26.14 6.18 24.62
N GLY A 91 25.51 6.25 25.79
CA GLY A 91 26.04 5.61 27.00
C GLY A 91 25.99 4.08 26.88
N GLU A 92 26.90 3.38 27.55
CA GLU A 92 27.07 1.91 27.46
C GLU A 92 25.78 1.10 27.65
N ARG A 93 24.83 1.58 28.48
CA ARG A 93 23.53 0.92 28.72
C ARG A 93 22.34 1.53 27.97
N GLU A 94 22.52 2.68 27.32
CA GLU A 94 21.44 3.37 26.61
C GLU A 94 21.10 2.67 25.29
N THR A 95 22.11 2.08 24.65
CA THR A 95 21.93 1.41 23.36
C THR A 95 21.16 0.11 23.51
N ASP A 96 21.54 -0.73 24.48
CA ASP A 96 20.93 -2.05 24.69
C ASP A 96 19.44 -1.94 25.05
N ALA A 97 19.09 -1.10 26.03
CA ALA A 97 17.70 -0.91 26.44
C ALA A 97 16.80 -0.39 25.30
N ARG A 98 17.35 0.43 24.38
CA ARG A 98 16.60 0.95 23.24
C ARG A 98 16.48 -0.08 22.11
N LEU A 99 17.47 -0.96 21.96
CA LEU A 99 17.43 -2.06 21.01
C LEU A 99 16.42 -3.12 21.45
N ASP A 100 16.36 -3.44 22.74
CA ASP A 100 15.36 -4.38 23.28
C ASP A 100 13.93 -3.84 23.08
N GLN A 101 13.71 -2.56 23.42
CA GLN A 101 12.40 -1.92 23.19
C GLN A 101 12.03 -1.85 21.70
N ALA A 102 13.02 -1.60 20.83
CA ALA A 102 12.80 -1.63 19.38
C ALA A 102 12.46 -3.04 18.87
N ALA A 103 13.08 -4.09 19.45
CA ALA A 103 12.78 -5.47 19.12
C ALA A 103 11.34 -5.86 19.53
N ASP A 104 10.88 -5.40 20.70
CA ASP A 104 9.50 -5.62 21.15
C ASP A 104 8.47 -4.96 20.22
N TYR A 105 8.69 -3.68 19.85
CA TYR A 105 7.82 -3.01 18.87
C TYR A 105 7.82 -3.70 17.50
N LEU A 106 8.99 -4.16 17.05
CA LEU A 106 9.08 -4.87 15.78
C LEU A 106 8.33 -6.21 15.83
N LYS A 107 8.38 -6.92 16.95
CA LYS A 107 7.65 -8.17 17.16
C LYS A 107 6.13 -7.95 17.17
N GLU A 108 5.67 -6.86 17.77
CA GLU A 108 4.25 -6.48 17.76
C GLU A 108 3.78 -6.15 16.34
N LEU A 109 4.56 -5.36 15.59
CA LEU A 109 4.28 -5.05 14.19
C LEU A 109 4.23 -6.31 13.31
N ILE A 110 5.21 -7.21 13.45
CA ILE A 110 5.22 -8.48 12.70
C ILE A 110 3.97 -9.31 13.02
N SER A 111 3.54 -9.32 14.28
CA SER A 111 2.34 -10.06 14.71
C SER A 111 1.08 -9.47 14.10
N ALA A 112 0.89 -8.14 14.20
CA ALA A 112 -0.25 -7.44 13.61
C ALA A 112 -0.31 -7.59 12.09
N VAL A 113 0.83 -7.48 11.40
CA VAL A 113 0.94 -7.69 9.96
C VAL A 113 0.56 -9.12 9.58
N ARG A 114 1.10 -10.13 10.28
CA ARG A 114 0.79 -11.54 10.02
C ARG A 114 -0.70 -11.84 10.18
N GLU A 115 -1.35 -11.28 11.21
CA GLU A 115 -2.78 -11.45 11.42
C GLU A 115 -3.61 -10.76 10.34
N GLY A 116 -3.27 -9.52 9.99
CA GLY A 116 -3.94 -8.78 8.91
C GLY A 116 -3.86 -9.50 7.56
N PHE A 117 -2.69 -10.06 7.22
CA PHE A 117 -2.53 -10.86 6.00
C PHE A 117 -3.32 -12.19 6.05
N ARG A 118 -3.45 -12.81 7.23
CA ARG A 118 -4.26 -14.03 7.40
C ARG A 118 -5.75 -13.74 7.18
N ASP A 119 -6.27 -12.67 7.77
CA ASP A 119 -7.67 -12.26 7.59
C ASP A 119 -7.96 -11.91 6.12
N ASN A 120 -7.06 -11.14 5.50
CA ASN A 120 -7.17 -10.82 4.06
C ASN A 120 -7.12 -12.08 3.18
N GLY A 121 -6.26 -13.06 3.50
CA GLY A 121 -6.24 -14.34 2.82
C GLY A 121 -7.59 -15.04 2.86
N SER A 122 -8.22 -15.12 4.03
CA SER A 122 -9.55 -15.74 4.17
C SER A 122 -10.65 -15.02 3.38
N LYS A 123 -10.59 -13.67 3.30
CA LYS A 123 -11.51 -12.87 2.48
C LYS A 123 -11.30 -13.12 0.99
N LEU A 124 -10.05 -13.25 0.56
CA LEU A 124 -9.71 -13.58 -0.83
C LEU A 124 -10.19 -14.99 -1.21
N ASP A 125 -10.05 -15.99 -0.33
CA ASP A 125 -10.56 -17.34 -0.57
C ASP A 125 -12.10 -17.36 -0.67
N SER A 126 -12.78 -16.56 0.15
CA SER A 126 -14.23 -16.38 0.07
C SER A 126 -14.66 -15.73 -1.24
N MET A 127 -13.91 -14.71 -1.71
CA MET A 127 -14.15 -14.11 -3.03
C MET A 127 -13.88 -15.09 -4.16
N GLY A 128 -12.80 -15.88 -4.09
CA GLY A 128 -12.49 -16.93 -5.06
C GLY A 128 -13.65 -17.92 -5.20
N SER A 129 -14.16 -18.41 -4.08
CA SER A 129 -15.31 -19.31 -4.04
C SER A 129 -16.57 -18.71 -4.69
N LYS A 130 -16.83 -17.40 -4.49
CA LYS A 130 -17.95 -16.70 -5.14
C LYS A 130 -17.74 -16.54 -6.64
N LEU A 131 -16.51 -16.24 -7.08
CA LEU A 131 -16.16 -16.14 -8.49
C LEU A 131 -16.30 -17.50 -9.20
N ASP A 132 -15.90 -18.58 -8.54
CA ASP A 132 -16.11 -19.94 -9.05
C ASP A 132 -17.60 -20.27 -9.18
N GLY A 133 -18.41 -19.87 -8.21
CA GLY A 133 -19.87 -19.99 -8.28
C GLY A 133 -20.50 -19.18 -9.42
N MET A 134 -20.00 -17.96 -9.68
CA MET A 134 -20.43 -17.18 -10.85
C MET A 134 -19.99 -17.84 -12.16
N SER A 135 -18.78 -18.38 -12.22
CA SER A 135 -18.25 -19.07 -13.40
C SER A 135 -19.08 -20.30 -13.76
N SER A 136 -19.46 -21.11 -12.75
CA SER A 136 -20.32 -22.28 -12.97
C SER A 136 -21.72 -21.88 -13.43
N PHE A 137 -22.31 -20.84 -12.82
CA PHE A 137 -23.61 -20.32 -13.23
C PHE A 137 -23.60 -19.78 -14.67
N LEU A 138 -22.56 -19.05 -15.07
CA LEU A 138 -22.39 -18.56 -16.45
C LEU A 138 -22.25 -19.71 -17.45
N LYS A 139 -21.54 -20.79 -17.10
CA LYS A 139 -21.48 -22.00 -17.94
C LYS A 139 -22.85 -22.65 -18.12
N GLU A 140 -23.65 -22.72 -17.06
CA GLU A 140 -24.99 -23.30 -17.13
C GLU A 140 -25.93 -22.44 -18.01
N ILE A 141 -25.84 -21.12 -17.90
CA ILE A 141 -26.59 -20.20 -18.79
C ILE A 141 -26.16 -20.40 -20.24
N SER A 142 -24.85 -20.43 -20.51
CA SER A 142 -24.34 -20.64 -21.87
C SER A 142 -24.89 -21.94 -22.45
N GLY A 143 -24.83 -23.05 -21.70
CA GLY A 143 -25.37 -24.33 -22.16
C GLY A 143 -26.87 -24.32 -22.40
N LYS A 144 -27.65 -23.57 -21.59
CA LYS A 144 -29.09 -23.37 -21.84
C LYS A 144 -29.34 -22.50 -23.07
N GLN A 145 -28.52 -21.48 -23.32
CA GLN A 145 -28.61 -20.65 -24.52
C GLN A 145 -28.30 -21.47 -25.78
N ASP A 146 -27.30 -22.34 -25.74
CA ASP A 146 -26.97 -23.24 -26.87
C ASP A 146 -28.17 -24.15 -27.20
N GLN A 147 -28.81 -24.75 -26.19
CA GLN A 147 -30.03 -25.57 -26.40
C GLN A 147 -31.20 -24.76 -26.97
N ILE A 148 -31.31 -23.47 -26.63
CA ILE A 148 -32.34 -22.59 -27.19
C ILE A 148 -32.03 -22.27 -28.65
N ILE A 149 -30.77 -22.03 -28.99
CA ILE A 149 -30.32 -21.78 -30.37
C ILE A 149 -30.68 -22.99 -31.24
N ASP A 150 -30.33 -24.21 -30.80
CA ASP A 150 -30.63 -25.44 -31.53
C ASP A 150 -32.15 -25.59 -31.81
N ARG A 151 -32.98 -25.35 -30.79
CA ARG A 151 -34.45 -25.41 -30.94
C ARG A 151 -35.02 -24.35 -31.87
N ILE A 152 -34.41 -23.17 -31.90
CA ILE A 152 -34.83 -22.09 -32.80
C ILE A 152 -34.46 -22.45 -34.24
N ASP A 153 -33.27 -23.02 -34.45
CA ASP A 153 -32.83 -23.47 -35.76
C ASP A 153 -33.70 -24.62 -36.28
N ASP A 154 -34.00 -25.63 -35.46
CA ASP A 154 -34.91 -26.74 -35.81
C ASP A 154 -36.30 -26.22 -36.21
N ALA A 155 -36.91 -25.36 -35.38
CA ALA A 155 -38.23 -24.80 -35.66
C ALA A 155 -38.22 -23.93 -36.93
N ARG A 156 -37.12 -23.21 -37.17
CA ARG A 156 -36.95 -22.40 -38.39
C ARG A 156 -36.86 -23.30 -39.63
N GLU A 157 -36.10 -24.39 -39.58
CA GLU A 157 -36.01 -25.34 -40.69
C GLU A 157 -37.36 -25.99 -41.01
N GLU A 158 -38.12 -26.39 -39.98
CA GLU A 158 -39.46 -26.96 -40.13
C GLU A 158 -40.42 -25.98 -40.81
N ILE A 159 -40.47 -24.72 -40.33
CA ILE A 159 -41.31 -23.67 -40.92
C ILE A 159 -40.93 -23.42 -42.38
N VAL A 160 -39.63 -23.35 -42.70
CA VAL A 160 -39.16 -23.15 -44.07
C VAL A 160 -39.57 -24.32 -44.97
N SER A 161 -39.46 -25.55 -44.47
CA SER A 161 -39.88 -26.76 -45.19
C SER A 161 -41.37 -26.73 -45.52
N GLU A 162 -42.22 -26.48 -44.52
CA GLU A 162 -43.68 -26.37 -44.67
C GLU A 162 -44.08 -25.26 -45.65
N VAL A 163 -43.46 -24.07 -45.55
CA VAL A 163 -43.71 -22.96 -46.47
C VAL A 163 -43.30 -23.30 -47.90
N CYS A 164 -42.16 -23.96 -48.08
CA CYS A 164 -41.72 -24.43 -49.40
C CYS A 164 -42.68 -25.50 -49.97
N GLY A 165 -43.14 -26.43 -49.15
CA GLY A 165 -44.13 -27.45 -49.51
C GLY A 165 -45.44 -26.82 -49.97
N MET A 166 -46.03 -25.95 -49.15
CA MET A 166 -47.25 -25.21 -49.49
C MET A 166 -47.11 -24.41 -50.80
N ARG A 167 -45.94 -23.78 -51.02
CA ARG A 167 -45.68 -23.01 -52.26
C ARG A 167 -45.61 -23.92 -53.48
N SER A 168 -45.00 -25.10 -53.34
CA SER A 168 -44.95 -26.11 -54.40
C SER A 168 -46.34 -26.63 -54.76
N ASP A 169 -47.15 -26.97 -53.74
CA ASP A 169 -48.51 -27.47 -53.92
C ASP A 169 -49.42 -26.42 -54.57
N LEU A 170 -49.31 -25.17 -54.14
CA LEU A 170 -50.06 -24.06 -54.74
C LEU A 170 -49.67 -23.83 -56.20
N LYS A 171 -48.36 -23.92 -56.52
CA LYS A 171 -47.85 -23.80 -57.88
C LYS A 171 -48.42 -24.92 -58.77
N SER A 172 -48.33 -26.18 -58.32
CA SER A 172 -48.88 -27.34 -59.04
C SER A 172 -50.39 -27.19 -59.29
N ARG A 173 -51.19 -26.87 -58.28
CA ARG A 173 -52.64 -26.64 -58.44
C ARG A 173 -52.96 -25.52 -59.41
N THR A 174 -52.17 -24.44 -59.39
CA THR A 174 -52.38 -23.29 -60.27
C THR A 174 -52.04 -23.64 -61.71
N GLU A 175 -50.94 -24.36 -61.94
CA GLU A 175 -50.54 -24.87 -63.27
C GLU A 175 -51.57 -25.84 -63.84
N GLU A 176 -52.05 -26.80 -63.05
CA GLU A 176 -53.10 -27.74 -63.45
C GLU A 176 -54.41 -27.02 -63.83
N ARG A 177 -54.83 -26.03 -63.04
CA ARG A 177 -56.02 -25.22 -63.36
C ARG A 177 -55.82 -24.38 -64.61
N LEU A 178 -54.63 -23.79 -64.80
CA LEU A 178 -54.32 -23.02 -66.00
C LEU A 178 -54.39 -23.91 -67.25
N GLN A 179 -53.76 -25.08 -67.21
CA GLN A 179 -53.79 -26.04 -68.33
C GLN A 179 -55.23 -26.46 -68.67
N ARG A 180 -56.07 -26.69 -67.64
CA ARG A 180 -57.48 -27.04 -67.85
C ARG A 180 -58.25 -25.89 -68.50
N ILE A 181 -58.06 -24.66 -68.04
CA ILE A 181 -58.67 -23.47 -68.64
C ILE A 181 -58.18 -23.25 -70.07
N GLU A 182 -56.89 -23.41 -70.34
CA GLU A 182 -56.32 -23.30 -71.68
C GLU A 182 -56.94 -24.35 -72.62
N SER A 183 -57.10 -25.59 -72.17
CA SER A 183 -57.82 -26.64 -72.90
C SER A 183 -59.26 -26.22 -73.21
N ASP A 184 -60.03 -25.82 -72.21
CA ASP A 184 -61.43 -25.40 -72.39
C ASP A 184 -61.56 -24.22 -73.36
N VAL A 185 -60.67 -23.22 -73.27
CA VAL A 185 -60.62 -22.07 -74.18
C VAL A 185 -60.29 -22.50 -75.60
N THR A 186 -59.35 -23.44 -75.79
CA THR A 186 -59.05 -23.96 -77.13
C THR A 186 -60.23 -24.71 -77.75
N GLU A 187 -60.97 -25.47 -76.95
CA GLU A 187 -62.17 -26.18 -77.41
C GLU A 187 -63.30 -25.20 -77.80
N ILE A 188 -63.51 -24.15 -77.00
CA ILE A 188 -64.47 -23.07 -77.32
C ILE A 188 -64.07 -22.37 -78.63
N LYS A 189 -62.79 -22.00 -78.78
CA LYS A 189 -62.28 -21.37 -80.02
C LYS A 189 -62.46 -22.27 -81.24
N ALA A 190 -62.30 -23.59 -81.09
CA ALA A 190 -62.53 -24.55 -82.17
C ALA A 190 -64.02 -24.59 -82.57
N LYS A 191 -64.94 -24.63 -81.61
CA LYS A 191 -66.40 -24.60 -81.87
C LYS A 191 -66.87 -23.29 -82.51
N MET A 192 -66.24 -22.15 -82.22
CA MET A 192 -66.58 -20.86 -82.84
C MET A 192 -66.05 -20.68 -84.28
N ARG A 193 -65.10 -21.52 -84.72
CA ARG A 193 -64.54 -21.50 -86.08
C ARG A 193 -65.24 -22.46 -87.05
N SER A 194 -66.10 -23.33 -86.53
CA SER A 194 -67.01 -24.21 -87.28
C SER A 194 -68.32 -23.50 -87.59
#